data_AF-A0AAJ3RBE1-F1
#
_entry.id   AF-A0AAJ3RBE1-F1
#
_cell.length_a   1.000
_cell.length_b   1.000
_cell.length_c   1.000
_cell.angle_alpha   90.00
_cell.angle_beta   90.00
_cell.angle_gamma   90.00
#
_symmetry.space_group_name_H-M   'P 1'
#
loop_
_entity.id
_entity.type
_entity.pdbx_description
1 polymer ?
#
loop_
_entity_poly.entity_id
_entity_poly.type
_entity_poly.pdbx_seq_one_letter_code
_entity_poly.pdbx_strand_id
1 'polypeptide(L)'
;MTIRFCKEAVAYLKPIVKEDLEEECFILSEENSFVHTFFNEDLMITFLVEDHQNDYFQYVQNKHISEEGLDEEQLVEIGINNLYKLADEKELRVHTLSEGCFALILDGNFEASLIVLDDLWEHSLKEFVSNGYAVAIPARDILVFCDCNASNGIEKMRGIIEKVWEDGDHLLIDKILVRSEGKWSYSE
;
A
#
# COMPACT_ATOMS: atom_id res chain seq x y z
N MET A 1 2.51 -15.01 -28.94
CA MET A 1 3.06 -15.01 -27.57
C MET A 1 1.98 -14.34 -26.74
N THR A 2 1.21 -15.09 -25.95
CA THR A 2 0.15 -14.50 -25.12
C THR A 2 0.85 -13.62 -24.10
N ILE A 3 0.67 -12.31 -24.21
CA ILE A 3 1.12 -11.36 -23.19
C ILE A 3 0.38 -11.77 -21.91
N ARG A 4 1.13 -12.03 -20.83
CA ARG A 4 0.59 -12.39 -19.52
C ARG A 4 0.73 -11.17 -18.60
N PHE A 5 0.08 -10.10 -19.01
CA PHE A 5 0.10 -8.79 -18.36
C PHE A 5 -0.26 -8.91 -16.87
N CYS A 6 -1.36 -9.59 -16.56
CA CYS A 6 -1.83 -9.76 -15.19
C CYS A 6 -0.86 -10.57 -14.30
N LYS A 7 0.06 -11.36 -14.87
CA LYS A 7 1.05 -12.12 -14.08
C LYS A 7 2.17 -11.26 -13.50
N GLU A 8 2.39 -10.08 -14.06
CA GLU A 8 3.37 -9.11 -13.60
C GLU A 8 2.75 -8.06 -12.67
N ALA A 9 1.45 -8.18 -12.40
CA ALA A 9 0.73 -7.28 -11.52
C ALA A 9 1.29 -7.30 -10.09
N VAL A 10 1.49 -6.12 -9.52
CA VAL A 10 1.91 -5.92 -8.12
C VAL A 10 0.78 -5.19 -7.38
N ALA A 11 0.43 -5.67 -6.19
CA ALA A 11 -0.55 -5.01 -5.34
C ALA A 11 -0.08 -3.61 -4.94
N TYR A 12 -0.97 -2.63 -5.06
CA TYR A 12 -0.66 -1.22 -4.88
C TYR A 12 -1.77 -0.50 -4.12
N LEU A 13 -1.41 0.21 -3.06
CA LEU A 13 -2.37 0.91 -2.20
C LEU A 13 -2.75 2.28 -2.77
N LYS A 14 -4.05 2.61 -2.75
CA LYS A 14 -4.58 3.90 -3.18
C LYS A 14 -5.60 4.45 -2.18
N PRO A 15 -5.73 5.78 -2.06
CA PRO A 15 -6.81 6.37 -1.29
C PRO A 15 -8.13 6.20 -2.06
N ILE A 16 -9.21 6.00 -1.33
CA ILE A 16 -10.56 6.14 -1.84
C ILE A 16 -10.88 7.63 -1.85
N VAL A 17 -10.93 8.21 -3.04
CA VAL A 17 -11.35 9.60 -3.21
C VAL A 17 -12.86 9.66 -2.98
N LYS A 18 -13.25 10.17 -1.81
CA LYS A 18 -14.65 10.48 -1.49
C LYS A 18 -14.94 11.82 -2.16
N GLU A 19 -15.68 11.77 -3.27
CA GLU A 19 -15.94 12.92 -4.15
C GLU A 19 -16.26 14.21 -3.39
N ASP A 20 -15.62 15.31 -3.81
CA ASP A 20 -16.25 16.62 -3.75
C ASP A 20 -17.07 16.73 -5.05
N LEU A 21 -18.41 16.72 -4.93
CA LEU A 21 -19.38 16.61 -6.05
C LEU A 21 -19.34 17.79 -7.05
N GLU A 22 -18.35 18.68 -6.94
CA GLU A 22 -18.24 19.91 -7.72
C GLU A 22 -17.31 19.77 -8.95
N GLU A 23 -16.49 18.72 -9.05
CA GLU A 23 -15.58 18.51 -10.19
C GLU A 23 -16.16 17.57 -11.27
N GLU A 24 -15.88 17.86 -12.54
CA GLU A 24 -16.25 17.00 -13.67
C GLU A 24 -15.45 15.70 -13.63
N CYS A 25 -16.05 14.62 -13.15
CA CYS A 25 -15.45 13.29 -13.16
C CYS A 25 -15.50 12.64 -14.56
N PHE A 26 -14.36 12.11 -15.02
CA PHE A 26 -14.32 11.23 -16.18
C PHE A 26 -14.71 9.80 -15.77
N ILE A 27 -15.87 9.33 -16.25
CA ILE A 27 -16.35 7.98 -15.96
C ILE A 27 -15.75 7.01 -16.96
N LEU A 28 -14.96 6.04 -16.46
CA LEU A 28 -14.44 4.93 -17.25
C LEU A 28 -15.56 3.94 -17.57
N SER A 29 -15.50 3.33 -18.76
CA SER A 29 -16.33 2.16 -19.06
C SER A 29 -15.91 0.99 -18.16
N GLU A 30 -16.81 0.05 -17.89
CA GLU A 30 -16.54 -1.13 -17.06
C GLU A 30 -15.24 -1.84 -17.47
N GLU A 31 -15.04 -2.11 -18.76
CA GLU A 31 -13.81 -2.74 -19.30
C GLU A 31 -12.52 -1.95 -19.01
N ASN A 32 -12.59 -0.62 -18.92
CA ASN A 32 -11.45 0.27 -18.68
C ASN A 32 -11.33 0.70 -17.21
N SER A 33 -12.31 0.37 -16.37
CA SER A 33 -12.20 0.59 -14.93
C SER A 33 -11.09 -0.28 -14.34
N PHE A 34 -10.39 0.26 -13.35
CA PHE A 34 -9.33 -0.44 -12.66
C PHE A 34 -9.92 -1.55 -11.78
N VAL A 35 -9.26 -2.71 -11.79
CA VAL A 35 -9.58 -3.78 -10.84
C VAL A 35 -9.07 -3.34 -9.47
N HIS A 36 -9.93 -3.49 -8.46
CA HIS A 36 -9.61 -3.11 -7.09
C HIS A 36 -10.41 -3.92 -6.08
N THR A 37 -9.91 -3.97 -4.85
CA THR A 37 -10.66 -4.43 -3.67
C THR A 37 -10.45 -3.44 -2.53
N PHE A 38 -11.37 -3.40 -1.57
CA PHE A 38 -11.25 -2.49 -0.42
C PHE A 38 -10.28 -3.04 0.62
N PHE A 39 -9.33 -2.21 1.04
CA PHE A 39 -8.50 -2.48 2.22
C PHE A 39 -9.26 -2.05 3.49
N ASN A 40 -9.82 -0.84 3.47
CA ASN A 40 -10.74 -0.32 4.48
C ASN A 40 -11.63 0.78 3.86
N GLU A 41 -12.25 1.63 4.67
CA GLU A 41 -13.15 2.71 4.23
C GLU A 41 -12.47 3.93 3.58
N ASP A 42 -11.14 4.06 3.69
CA ASP A 42 -10.37 5.17 3.11
C ASP A 42 -9.32 4.67 2.09
N LEU A 43 -9.08 3.36 2.00
CA LEU A 43 -8.02 2.75 1.19
C LEU A 43 -8.52 1.56 0.38
N MET A 44 -8.02 1.45 -0.84
CA MET A 44 -8.22 0.31 -1.73
C MET A 44 -6.88 -0.28 -2.18
N ILE A 45 -6.92 -1.55 -2.53
CA ILE A 45 -5.83 -2.25 -3.22
C ILE A 45 -6.19 -2.30 -4.70
N THR A 46 -5.32 -1.77 -5.54
CA THR A 46 -5.35 -1.93 -7.00
C THR A 46 -4.05 -2.59 -7.45
N PHE A 47 -3.83 -2.72 -8.76
CA PHE A 47 -2.74 -3.52 -9.30
C PHE A 47 -2.02 -2.77 -10.41
N LEU A 48 -0.70 -2.74 -10.31
CA LEU A 48 0.18 -2.08 -11.27
C LEU A 48 1.07 -3.09 -11.98
N VAL A 49 1.30 -2.88 -13.27
CA VAL A 49 2.32 -3.57 -14.07
C VAL A 49 3.32 -2.51 -14.52
N GLU A 50 4.61 -2.80 -14.38
CA GLU A 50 5.67 -1.90 -14.82
C GLU A 50 5.83 -1.98 -16.35
N ASP A 51 5.73 -0.85 -17.04
CA ASP A 51 6.12 -0.74 -18.45
C ASP A 51 7.62 -0.40 -18.53
N HIS A 52 8.44 -1.44 -18.56
CA HIS A 52 9.91 -1.30 -18.63
C HIS A 52 10.42 -0.54 -19.88
N GLN A 53 9.59 -0.36 -20.92
CA GLN A 53 10.02 0.39 -22.11
C GLN A 53 9.90 1.90 -21.90
N ASN A 54 8.95 2.33 -21.05
CA ASN A 54 8.58 3.72 -20.90
C ASN A 54 8.72 4.25 -19.46
N ASP A 55 9.19 3.41 -18.52
CA ASP A 55 9.47 3.79 -17.13
C ASP A 55 8.24 4.36 -16.41
N TYR A 56 7.06 3.77 -16.65
CA TYR A 56 5.82 4.11 -15.95
C TYR A 56 5.04 2.85 -15.55
N PHE A 57 4.08 3.02 -14.63
CA PHE A 57 3.17 1.95 -14.23
C PHE A 57 1.84 2.01 -14.99
N GLN A 58 1.31 0.83 -15.33
CA GLN A 58 -0.01 0.66 -15.92
C GLN A 58 -0.95 -0.02 -14.93
N TYR A 59 -2.16 0.50 -14.79
CA TYR A 59 -3.19 -0.16 -13.99
C TYR A 59 -3.72 -1.40 -14.70
N VAL A 60 -3.98 -2.45 -13.91
CA VAL A 60 -4.79 -3.58 -14.37
C VAL A 60 -6.25 -3.14 -14.46
N GLN A 61 -6.87 -3.39 -15.61
CA GLN A 61 -8.24 -3.04 -15.95
C GLN A 61 -9.07 -4.31 -16.16
N ASN A 62 -10.40 -4.22 -16.09
CA ASN A 62 -11.29 -5.36 -16.28
C ASN A 62 -11.09 -6.10 -17.61
N LYS A 63 -10.72 -5.40 -18.68
CA LYS A 63 -10.38 -6.04 -19.96
C LYS A 63 -9.18 -6.99 -19.86
N HIS A 64 -8.16 -6.65 -19.06
CA HIS A 64 -6.94 -7.47 -18.94
C HIS A 64 -7.23 -8.80 -18.24
N ILE A 65 -8.03 -8.78 -17.16
CA ILE A 65 -8.43 -10.02 -16.47
C ILE A 65 -9.32 -10.88 -17.36
N SER A 66 -10.24 -10.26 -18.11
CA SER A 66 -11.17 -10.97 -19.01
C SER A 66 -10.43 -11.64 -20.17
N GLU A 67 -9.46 -10.94 -20.78
CA GLU A 67 -8.62 -11.47 -21.86
C GLU A 67 -7.72 -12.63 -21.41
N GLU A 68 -7.27 -12.62 -20.15
CA GLU A 68 -6.46 -13.69 -19.57
C GLU A 68 -7.28 -14.81 -18.90
N GLY A 69 -8.60 -14.65 -18.82
CA GLY A 69 -9.50 -15.62 -18.18
C GLY A 69 -9.27 -15.74 -16.68
N LEU A 70 -8.92 -14.63 -16.02
CA LEU A 70 -8.73 -14.52 -14.58
C LEU A 70 -9.97 -13.90 -13.91
N ASP A 71 -10.16 -14.22 -12.63
CA ASP A 71 -11.06 -13.48 -11.75
C ASP A 71 -10.30 -12.52 -10.81
N GLU A 72 -11.05 -11.73 -10.04
CA GLU A 72 -10.50 -10.74 -9.11
C GLU A 72 -9.70 -11.37 -7.97
N GLU A 73 -10.14 -12.53 -7.45
CA GLU A 73 -9.47 -13.24 -6.34
C GLU A 73 -8.09 -13.73 -6.78
N GLN A 74 -8.01 -14.29 -7.99
CA GLN A 74 -6.76 -14.70 -8.61
C GLN A 74 -5.81 -13.52 -8.83
N LEU A 75 -6.32 -12.36 -9.25
CA LEU A 75 -5.50 -11.16 -9.42
C LEU A 75 -4.97 -10.66 -8.06
N VAL A 76 -5.80 -10.67 -7.02
CA VAL A 76 -5.38 -10.32 -5.64
C VAL A 76 -4.22 -11.23 -5.20
N GLU A 77 -4.37 -12.55 -5.37
CA GLU A 77 -3.33 -13.52 -5.02
C GLU A 77 -2.04 -13.25 -5.81
N ILE A 78 -2.13 -13.02 -7.12
CA ILE A 78 -0.96 -12.69 -7.96
C ILE A 78 -0.29 -11.41 -7.48
N GLY A 79 -1.06 -10.35 -7.26
CA GLY A 79 -0.57 -9.03 -6.87
C GLY A 79 0.16 -9.04 -5.53
N ILE A 80 -0.41 -9.72 -4.53
CA ILE A 80 0.20 -9.85 -3.20
C ILE A 80 1.48 -10.70 -3.28
N ASN A 81 1.46 -11.82 -4.00
CA ASN A 81 2.63 -12.67 -4.18
C ASN A 81 3.77 -11.94 -4.90
N ASN A 82 3.46 -11.10 -5.88
CA ASN A 82 4.47 -10.31 -6.57
C ASN A 82 4.98 -9.15 -5.70
N LEU A 83 4.16 -8.58 -4.83
CA LEU A 83 4.62 -7.60 -3.84
C LEU A 83 5.60 -8.22 -2.82
N TYR A 84 5.37 -9.47 -2.38
CA TYR A 84 6.36 -10.22 -1.58
C TYR A 84 7.68 -10.41 -2.33
N LYS A 85 7.63 -10.83 -3.60
CA LYS A 85 8.85 -10.98 -4.42
C LYS A 85 9.57 -9.65 -4.60
N LEU A 86 8.84 -8.57 -4.88
CA LEU A 86 9.41 -7.24 -5.01
C LEU A 86 10.14 -6.82 -3.72
N ALA A 87 9.52 -7.07 -2.56
CA ALA A 87 10.12 -6.80 -1.25
C ALA A 87 11.44 -7.57 -1.04
N ASP A 88 11.50 -8.82 -1.46
CA ASP A 88 12.71 -9.66 -1.39
C ASP A 88 13.78 -9.19 -2.39
N GLU A 89 13.42 -9.01 -3.66
CA GLU A 89 14.31 -8.63 -4.76
C GLU A 89 14.94 -7.25 -4.57
N LYS A 90 14.21 -6.30 -3.97
CA LYS A 90 14.71 -4.94 -3.69
C LYS A 90 15.39 -4.83 -2.33
N GLU A 91 15.56 -5.95 -1.62
CA GLU A 91 16.15 -6.00 -0.28
C GLU A 91 15.46 -5.04 0.70
N LEU A 92 14.18 -5.27 0.99
CA LEU A 92 13.41 -4.49 1.99
C LEU A 92 14.24 -4.27 3.26
N ARG A 93 14.38 -3.00 3.66
CA ARG A 93 15.16 -2.60 4.85
C ARG A 93 14.27 -1.95 5.90
N VAL A 94 14.59 -2.23 7.15
CA VAL A 94 14.06 -1.48 8.29
C VAL A 94 15.09 -0.41 8.70
N HIS A 95 14.67 0.84 8.73
CA HIS A 95 15.51 1.97 9.13
C HIS A 95 15.01 2.59 10.44
N THR A 96 15.88 2.75 11.43
CA THR A 96 15.52 3.39 12.70
C THR A 96 15.46 4.91 12.55
N LEU A 97 14.27 5.51 12.67
CA LEU A 97 14.08 6.96 12.65
C LEU A 97 14.38 7.59 14.02
N SER A 98 13.97 6.91 15.09
CA SER A 98 14.23 7.26 16.48
C SER A 98 14.05 6.01 17.36
N GLU A 99 14.32 6.12 18.66
CA GLU A 99 14.10 5.00 19.60
C GLU A 99 12.66 4.48 19.50
N GLY A 100 12.51 3.21 19.13
CA GLY A 100 11.21 2.54 18.99
C GLY A 100 10.36 2.96 17.78
N CYS A 101 10.89 3.72 16.81
CA CYS A 101 10.19 4.15 15.61
C CYS A 101 11.01 3.87 14.35
N PHE A 102 10.40 3.19 13.39
CA PHE A 102 11.09 2.58 12.25
C PHE A 102 10.38 2.92 10.94
N ALA A 103 11.13 3.02 9.85
CA ALA A 103 10.62 3.13 8.49
C ALA A 103 10.94 1.86 7.70
N LEU A 104 10.03 1.47 6.82
CA LEU A 104 10.32 0.49 5.76
C LEU A 104 10.84 1.21 4.54
N ILE A 105 11.98 0.77 4.01
CA ILE A 105 12.65 1.35 2.85
C ILE A 105 12.72 0.30 1.75
N LEU A 106 12.21 0.64 0.56
CA LEU A 106 12.14 -0.28 -0.58
C LEU A 106 12.65 0.37 -1.88
N ASP A 107 11.76 0.96 -2.67
CA ASP A 107 12.01 1.41 -4.04
C ASP A 107 11.43 2.80 -4.37
N GLY A 108 10.79 3.46 -3.39
CA GLY A 108 10.17 4.77 -3.53
C GLY A 108 8.78 4.76 -4.17
N ASN A 109 8.16 3.59 -4.36
CA ASN A 109 6.83 3.49 -4.98
C ASN A 109 5.86 2.63 -4.17
N PHE A 110 6.33 1.55 -3.55
CA PHE A 110 5.47 0.51 -2.97
C PHE A 110 5.54 0.41 -1.43
N GLU A 111 6.28 1.29 -0.76
CA GLU A 111 6.45 1.25 0.71
C GLU A 111 5.12 1.15 1.46
N ALA A 112 4.16 2.03 1.15
CA ALA A 112 2.86 2.00 1.80
C ALA A 112 2.08 0.71 1.50
N SER A 113 2.30 0.11 0.33
CA SER A 113 1.63 -1.12 -0.07
C SER A 113 2.07 -2.33 0.76
N LEU A 114 3.24 -2.28 1.39
CA LEU A 114 3.71 -3.35 2.29
C LEU A 114 2.77 -3.59 3.49
N ILE A 115 1.85 -2.67 3.78
CA ILE A 115 0.82 -2.85 4.81
C ILE A 115 -0.09 -4.06 4.56
N VAL A 116 -0.23 -4.50 3.30
CA VAL A 116 -1.09 -5.64 2.91
C VAL A 116 -0.42 -7.01 3.11
N LEU A 117 0.87 -7.05 3.44
CA LEU A 117 1.64 -8.28 3.54
C LEU A 117 1.53 -8.90 4.94
N ASP A 118 0.55 -9.76 5.20
CA ASP A 118 0.31 -10.30 6.55
C ASP A 118 1.53 -10.98 7.20
N ASP A 119 2.28 -11.79 6.46
CA ASP A 119 3.48 -12.48 6.97
C ASP A 119 4.58 -11.49 7.39
N LEU A 120 4.65 -10.32 6.72
CA LEU A 120 5.61 -9.27 7.09
C LEU A 120 5.35 -8.79 8.53
N TRP A 121 4.08 -8.57 8.88
CA TRP A 121 3.69 -8.06 10.19
C TRP A 121 3.60 -9.15 11.26
N GLU A 122 3.23 -10.37 10.88
CA GLU A 122 3.07 -11.48 11.83
C GLU A 122 4.39 -12.16 12.17
N HIS A 123 5.37 -12.08 11.28
CA HIS A 123 6.65 -12.77 11.42
C HIS A 123 7.84 -11.81 11.34
N SER A 124 8.07 -11.17 10.19
CA SER A 124 9.33 -10.47 9.91
C SER A 124 9.57 -9.23 10.80
N LEU A 125 8.53 -8.48 11.14
CA LEU A 125 8.66 -7.24 11.93
C LEU A 125 8.42 -7.44 13.43
N LYS A 126 8.16 -8.68 13.87
CA LYS A 126 7.74 -8.97 15.24
C LYS A 126 8.79 -8.65 16.29
N GLU A 127 10.07 -8.62 15.93
CA GLU A 127 11.14 -8.28 16.86
C GLU A 127 11.20 -6.78 17.24
N PHE A 128 10.55 -5.92 16.47
CA PHE A 128 10.61 -4.47 16.65
C PHE A 128 9.54 -3.92 17.61
N VAL A 129 8.50 -4.69 17.92
CA VAL A 129 7.36 -4.27 18.75
C VAL A 129 6.98 -5.37 19.76
N SER A 130 6.31 -4.98 20.85
CA SER A 130 5.87 -5.89 21.91
C SER A 130 4.35 -5.97 22.07
N ASN A 131 3.61 -4.88 21.84
CA ASN A 131 2.18 -4.78 22.14
C ASN A 131 1.28 -4.75 20.90
N GLY A 132 1.88 -4.73 19.71
CA GLY A 132 1.19 -4.51 18.43
C GLY A 132 1.79 -3.34 17.68
N TYR A 133 1.30 -3.11 16.47
CA TYR A 133 1.85 -2.10 15.57
C TYR A 133 0.94 -0.89 15.54
N ALA A 134 1.53 0.30 15.64
CA ALA A 134 0.99 1.52 15.06
C ALA A 134 1.73 1.79 13.76
N VAL A 135 1.03 2.25 12.71
CA VAL A 135 1.55 2.47 11.37
C VAL A 135 1.03 3.77 10.79
N ALA A 136 1.92 4.56 10.20
CA ALA A 136 1.60 5.73 9.39
C ALA A 136 2.02 5.48 7.94
N ILE A 137 1.08 5.73 7.02
CA ILE A 137 1.27 5.64 5.56
C ILE A 137 0.74 6.90 4.88
N PRO A 138 1.38 8.07 5.07
CA PRO A 138 0.87 9.34 4.56
C PRO A 138 0.96 9.52 3.04
N ALA A 139 1.89 8.81 2.39
CA ALA A 139 2.12 8.84 0.95
C ALA A 139 2.58 7.46 0.46
N ARG A 140 2.54 7.22 -0.87
CA ARG A 140 2.87 5.91 -1.46
C ARG A 140 4.24 5.35 -1.04
N ASP A 141 5.20 6.24 -0.84
CA ASP A 141 6.63 5.98 -0.61
C ASP A 141 7.00 6.03 0.87
N ILE A 142 6.01 6.15 1.76
CA ILE A 142 6.24 6.30 3.20
C ILE A 142 5.43 5.24 3.95
N LEU A 143 6.15 4.40 4.68
CA LEU A 143 5.57 3.53 5.69
C LEU A 143 6.45 3.57 6.95
N VAL A 144 5.87 4.06 8.04
CA VAL A 144 6.52 4.19 9.35
C VAL A 144 5.72 3.37 10.35
N PHE A 145 6.41 2.63 11.22
CA PHE A 145 5.78 1.84 12.27
C PHE A 145 6.50 1.96 13.61
N CYS A 146 5.76 1.70 14.69
CA CYS A 146 6.25 1.62 16.06
C CYS A 146 5.37 0.68 16.88
N ASP A 147 5.78 0.42 18.12
CA ASP A 147 4.90 -0.24 19.09
C ASP A 147 3.67 0.65 19.35
N CYS A 148 2.47 0.06 19.38
CA CYS A 148 1.23 0.83 19.56
C CYS A 148 1.11 1.52 20.93
N ASN A 149 1.93 1.15 21.92
CA ASN A 149 2.00 1.83 23.22
C ASN A 149 3.18 2.81 23.32
N ALA A 150 3.98 2.98 22.27
CA ALA A 150 5.12 3.90 22.27
C ALA A 150 4.68 5.32 21.93
N SER A 151 4.30 6.10 22.96
CA SER A 151 3.86 7.50 22.81
C SER A 151 4.82 8.37 21.99
N ASN A 152 6.14 8.25 22.22
CA ASN A 152 7.14 9.00 21.45
C ASN A 152 7.15 8.61 19.95
N GLY A 153 6.91 7.34 19.63
CA GLY A 153 6.80 6.86 18.24
C GLY A 153 5.54 7.38 17.56
N ILE A 154 4.42 7.39 18.27
CA ILE A 154 3.15 7.96 17.80
C ILE A 154 3.28 9.46 17.52
N GLU A 155 3.86 10.23 18.45
CA GLU A 155 4.11 11.66 18.24
C GLU A 155 5.04 11.91 17.04
N LYS A 156 6.07 11.06 16.86
CA LYS A 156 6.94 11.12 15.69
C LYS A 156 6.18 10.86 14.39
N MET A 157 5.28 9.88 14.36
CA MET A 157 4.43 9.60 13.21
C MET A 157 3.51 10.77 12.88
N ARG A 158 2.88 11.39 13.89
CA ARG A 158 2.03 12.57 13.68
C ARG A 158 2.80 13.70 13.01
N GLY A 159 4.01 14.01 13.49
CA GLY A 159 4.86 15.02 12.86
C GLY A 159 5.33 14.67 11.44
N ILE A 160 5.46 13.38 11.11
CA ILE A 160 5.75 12.93 9.73
C ILE A 160 4.53 13.13 8.86
N ILE A 161 3.33 12.72 9.32
CA ILE A 161 2.08 12.90 8.61
C ILE A 161 1.84 14.37 8.30
N GLU A 162 1.89 15.24 9.32
CA GLU A 162 1.69 16.70 9.17
C GLU A 162 2.61 17.27 8.10
N LYS A 163 3.90 16.95 8.17
CA LYS A 163 4.88 17.45 7.20
C LYS A 163 4.64 16.95 5.78
N VAL A 164 4.28 15.67 5.61
CA VAL A 164 4.04 15.09 4.29
C VAL A 164 2.75 15.64 3.68
N TRP A 165 1.72 15.90 4.48
CA TRP A 165 0.43 16.38 3.99
C TRP A 165 0.40 17.88 3.65
N GLU A 166 1.43 18.65 4.01
CA GLU A 166 1.55 20.07 3.60
C GLU A 166 1.75 20.23 2.08
N ASP A 167 2.60 19.41 1.46
CA ASP A 167 2.98 19.55 0.05
C ASP A 167 3.39 18.22 -0.64
N GLY A 168 3.07 17.08 -0.02
CA GLY A 168 3.45 15.77 -0.52
C GLY A 168 2.73 15.34 -1.80
N ASP A 169 3.37 14.45 -2.54
CA ASP A 169 2.82 13.81 -3.73
C ASP A 169 2.26 12.43 -3.39
N HIS A 170 1.27 11.96 -4.16
CA HIS A 170 0.66 10.65 -4.00
C HIS A 170 0.22 10.34 -2.56
N LEU A 171 -0.45 11.31 -1.93
CA LEU A 171 -0.98 11.19 -0.57
C LEU A 171 -1.98 10.03 -0.44
N LEU A 172 -2.02 9.45 0.76
CA LEU A 172 -2.89 8.34 1.13
C LEU A 172 -3.82 8.75 2.28
N ILE A 173 -3.43 8.52 3.52
CA ILE A 173 -4.22 8.87 4.72
C ILE A 173 -3.39 9.66 5.73
N ASP A 174 -4.02 10.59 6.44
CA ASP A 174 -3.44 11.42 7.50
C ASP A 174 -3.65 10.82 8.91
N LYS A 175 -3.95 9.52 8.97
CA LYS A 175 -4.31 8.80 10.19
C LYS A 175 -3.30 7.69 10.49
N ILE A 176 -3.22 7.33 11.77
CA ILE A 176 -2.43 6.18 12.24
C ILE A 176 -3.34 4.96 12.29
N LEU A 177 -2.88 3.86 11.69
CA LEU A 177 -3.51 2.55 11.76
C LEU A 177 -2.87 1.73 12.89
N VAL A 178 -3.66 0.90 13.55
CA VAL A 178 -3.21 -0.05 14.56
C VAL A 178 -3.55 -1.47 14.09
N ARG A 179 -2.62 -2.41 14.27
CA ARG A 179 -2.86 -3.83 13.99
C ARG A 179 -3.25 -4.57 15.26
N SER A 180 -4.43 -5.18 15.27
CA SER A 180 -4.91 -6.07 16.33
C SER A 180 -5.53 -7.34 15.73
N GLU A 181 -5.12 -8.51 16.22
CA GLU A 181 -5.63 -9.82 15.74
C GLU A 181 -5.60 -9.99 14.21
N GLY A 182 -4.53 -9.52 13.57
CA GLY A 182 -4.36 -9.61 12.11
C GLY A 182 -5.19 -8.59 11.31
N LYS A 183 -5.88 -7.66 11.97
CA LYS A 183 -6.71 -6.64 11.31
C LYS A 183 -6.19 -5.24 11.59
N TRP A 184 -6.42 -4.34 10.63
CA TRP A 184 -6.10 -2.92 10.72
C TRP A 184 -7.33 -2.12 11.12
N SER A 185 -7.17 -1.18 12.05
CA SER A 185 -8.18 -0.19 12.42
C SER A 185 -7.51 1.16 12.66
N TYR A 186 -8.25 2.26 12.63
CA TYR A 186 -7.69 3.55 13.06
C TYR A 186 -7.39 3.54 14.56
N SER A 187 -6.28 4.19 14.94
CA SER A 187 -6.08 4.60 16.32
C SER A 187 -7.17 5.59 16.72
N GLU A 188 -7.77 5.38 17.89
CA GLU A 188 -8.56 6.41 18.57
C GLU A 188 -7.70 7.63 18.93
#